data_AF-A0A0N0NF31-F1
#
_entry.id   AF-A0A0N0NF31-F1
#
_cell.length_a   1.000
_cell.length_b   1.000
_cell.length_c   1.000
_cell.angle_alpha   90.00
_cell.angle_beta   90.00
_cell.angle_gamma   90.00
#
_symmetry.space_group_name_H-M   'P 1'
#
loop_
_entity.id
_entity.type
_entity.pdbx_description
1 polymer ?
#
loop_
_entity_poly.entity_id
_entity_poly.type
_entity_poly.pdbx_seq_one_letter_code
_entity_poly.pdbx_strand_id
1 'polypeptide(L)'
;MLVDSAATVAAVRAALPATTWAHFACHAVSDFNAPAGGAIHLEDGVITVTDISRLRLQSAELAYLSACSTADRGLGANESINLASAFHLAGFRHVIATLWPLNDTIAAGAARAFYQHLPDGTTADDAALALHRVIRKLRAEHPDRPDLWAGLIHSGP
;
A
#
# COMPACT_ATOMS: atom_id res chain seq x y z
N MET A 1 -13.91 -7.40 -4.16
CA MET A 1 -12.57 -8.02 -4.09
C MET A 1 -12.24 -8.53 -5.48
N LEU A 2 -11.08 -8.14 -6.03
CA LEU A 2 -10.56 -8.66 -7.30
C LEU A 2 -9.38 -9.57 -6.98
N VAL A 3 -9.39 -10.80 -7.49
CA VAL A 3 -8.36 -11.81 -7.23
C VAL A 3 -7.92 -12.45 -8.55
N ASP A 4 -6.65 -12.82 -8.62
CA ASP A 4 -6.03 -13.51 -9.76
C ASP A 4 -6.44 -12.89 -11.10
N SER A 5 -6.98 -13.70 -12.02
CA SER A 5 -7.34 -13.29 -13.37
C SER A 5 -8.42 -12.20 -13.44
N ALA A 6 -9.11 -11.90 -12.34
CA ALA A 6 -10.10 -10.82 -12.26
C ALA A 6 -9.46 -9.46 -11.93
N ALA A 7 -8.21 -9.43 -11.43
CA ALA A 7 -7.49 -8.21 -11.07
C ALA A 7 -6.83 -7.56 -12.30
N THR A 8 -7.62 -7.24 -13.33
CA THR A 8 -7.17 -6.55 -14.54
C THR A 8 -7.08 -5.04 -14.35
N VAL A 9 -6.30 -4.37 -15.19
CA VAL A 9 -6.19 -2.89 -15.22
C VAL A 9 -7.55 -2.24 -15.37
N ALA A 10 -8.39 -2.75 -16.27
CA ALA A 10 -9.72 -2.22 -16.50
C ALA A 10 -10.62 -2.39 -15.27
N ALA A 11 -10.62 -3.56 -14.63
CA ALA A 11 -11.44 -3.84 -13.45
C ALA A 11 -11.03 -2.97 -12.25
N VAL A 12 -9.72 -2.82 -12.01
CA VAL A 12 -9.21 -1.98 -10.92
C VAL A 12 -9.57 -0.51 -11.14
N ARG A 13 -9.39 0.02 -12.36
CA ARG A 13 -9.77 1.41 -12.69
C ARG A 13 -11.27 1.66 -12.55
N ALA A 14 -12.10 0.67 -12.87
CA ALA A 14 -13.55 0.77 -12.71
C ALA A 14 -13.98 0.71 -11.23
N ALA A 15 -13.27 -0.06 -10.41
CA ALA A 15 -13.59 -0.23 -8.99
C ALA A 15 -13.17 0.97 -8.13
N LEU A 16 -11.98 1.55 -8.39
CA LEU A 16 -11.40 2.61 -7.55
C LEU A 16 -12.33 3.80 -7.27
N PRO A 17 -13.08 4.36 -8.24
CA PRO A 17 -14.01 5.46 -7.99
C PRO A 17 -15.17 5.10 -7.05
N ALA A 18 -15.53 3.83 -6.95
CA ALA A 18 -16.64 3.34 -6.15
C ALA A 18 -16.22 2.81 -4.76
N THR A 19 -14.91 2.78 -4.47
CA THR A 19 -14.38 2.26 -3.20
C THR A 19 -13.88 3.39 -2.32
N THR A 20 -14.15 3.28 -1.03
CA THR A 20 -13.54 4.15 -0.02
C THR A 20 -12.18 3.61 0.42
N TRP A 21 -12.02 2.28 0.43
CA TRP A 21 -10.84 1.60 0.93
C TRP A 21 -10.28 0.68 -0.17
N ALA A 22 -8.97 0.74 -0.40
CA ALA A 22 -8.28 -0.09 -1.36
C ALA A 22 -7.11 -0.82 -0.70
N HIS A 23 -7.01 -2.13 -0.91
CA HIS A 23 -5.89 -2.94 -0.47
C HIS A 23 -5.21 -3.57 -1.68
N PHE A 24 -3.93 -3.32 -1.86
CA PHE A 24 -3.11 -3.89 -2.94
C PHE A 24 -2.13 -4.90 -2.35
N ALA A 25 -2.42 -6.19 -2.52
CA ALA A 25 -1.54 -7.31 -2.16
C ALA A 25 -0.99 -7.95 -3.44
N CYS A 26 -0.26 -7.15 -4.22
CA CYS A 26 0.26 -7.52 -5.53
C CYS A 26 1.67 -6.97 -5.69
N HIS A 27 2.37 -7.37 -6.74
CA HIS A 27 3.70 -6.85 -7.00
C HIS A 27 3.66 -5.38 -7.41
N ALA A 28 4.61 -4.59 -6.91
CA ALA A 28 4.87 -3.24 -7.41
C ALA A 28 6.30 -3.18 -7.94
N VAL A 29 6.48 -2.68 -9.16
CA VAL A 29 7.82 -2.49 -9.73
C VAL A 29 8.17 -1.02 -9.64
N SER A 30 9.46 -0.76 -9.43
CA SER A 30 10.03 0.58 -9.57
C SER A 30 11.14 0.54 -10.58
N ASP A 31 11.05 1.42 -11.57
CA ASP A 31 12.16 1.70 -12.45
C ASP A 31 13.02 2.82 -11.85
N PHE A 32 14.19 2.45 -11.30
CA PHE A 32 15.15 3.40 -10.74
C PHE A 32 15.72 4.37 -11.78
N ASN A 33 15.57 4.10 -13.08
CA ASN A 33 16.02 5.00 -14.15
C ASN A 33 14.93 5.99 -14.59
N ALA A 34 13.70 5.84 -14.11
CA ALA A 34 12.59 6.73 -14.40
C ALA A 34 11.90 7.19 -13.10
N PRO A 35 12.02 8.46 -12.68
CA PRO A 35 11.40 8.98 -11.46
C PRO A 35 9.87 8.81 -11.37
N ALA A 36 9.20 8.59 -12.51
CA ALA A 36 7.76 8.31 -12.61
C ALA A 36 7.44 6.80 -12.80
N GLY A 37 8.46 5.93 -12.78
CA GLY A 37 8.41 4.53 -13.20
C GLY A 37 7.95 3.54 -12.14
N GLY A 38 7.31 4.00 -11.06
CA GLY A 38 6.61 3.12 -10.14
C GLY A 38 5.30 2.62 -10.76
N ALA A 39 5.02 1.32 -10.68
CA ALA A 39 3.77 0.76 -11.18
C ALA A 39 3.28 -0.43 -10.35
N ILE A 40 1.96 -0.58 -10.26
CA ILE A 40 1.30 -1.74 -9.68
C ILE A 40 1.08 -2.77 -10.78
N HIS A 41 1.58 -4.00 -10.57
CA HIS A 41 1.34 -5.12 -11.47
C HIS A 41 -0.03 -5.73 -11.22
N LEU A 42 -0.75 -5.91 -12.31
CA LEU A 42 -2.07 -6.51 -12.41
C LEU A 42 -2.00 -7.66 -13.42
N GLU A 43 -3.08 -8.42 -13.55
CA GLU A 43 -3.10 -9.63 -14.38
C GLU A 43 -2.67 -9.36 -15.84
N ASP A 44 -3.24 -8.33 -16.45
CA ASP A 44 -3.10 -8.03 -17.88
C ASP A 44 -2.20 -6.82 -18.17
N GLY A 45 -1.52 -6.29 -17.15
CA GLY A 45 -0.65 -5.12 -17.33
C GLY A 45 -0.27 -4.43 -16.04
N VAL A 46 -0.01 -3.12 -16.14
CA VAL A 46 0.42 -2.30 -15.01
C VAL A 46 -0.41 -1.02 -14.91
N ILE A 47 -0.58 -0.51 -13.70
CA ILE A 47 -1.05 0.86 -13.46
C ILE A 47 0.11 1.67 -12.90
N THR A 48 0.53 2.70 -13.64
CA THR A 48 1.67 3.53 -13.25
C THR A 48 1.28 4.53 -12.15
N VAL A 49 2.28 5.06 -11.44
CA VAL A 49 2.14 6.22 -10.54
C VAL A 49 1.48 7.41 -11.25
N THR A 50 1.83 7.64 -12.52
CA THR A 50 1.21 8.69 -13.34
C THR A 50 -0.27 8.41 -13.59
N ASP A 51 -0.65 7.15 -13.81
CA ASP A 51 -2.06 6.79 -13.97
C ASP A 51 -2.87 6.99 -12.69
N ILE A 52 -2.31 6.58 -11.54
CA ILE A 52 -2.96 6.68 -10.23
C ILE A 52 -3.14 8.16 -9.86
N SER A 53 -2.10 8.97 -9.95
CA SER A 53 -2.13 10.40 -9.61
C SER A 53 -3.11 11.25 -10.44
N ARG A 54 -3.51 10.76 -11.62
CA ARG A 54 -4.51 11.41 -12.48
C ARG A 54 -5.95 11.08 -12.09
N LEU A 55 -6.16 10.07 -11.24
CA LEU A 55 -7.48 9.76 -10.72
C LEU A 55 -8.00 10.91 -9.84
N ARG A 56 -9.32 11.01 -9.74
CA ARG A 56 -10.02 12.01 -8.91
C ARG A 56 -11.07 11.27 -8.07
N LEU A 57 -10.60 10.64 -7.01
CA LEU A 57 -11.38 9.77 -6.12
C LEU A 57 -11.89 10.58 -4.93
N GLN A 58 -13.16 11.00 -4.98
CA GLN A 58 -13.74 11.93 -3.99
C GLN A 58 -14.03 11.26 -2.64
N SER A 59 -14.22 9.94 -2.65
CA SER A 59 -14.60 9.16 -1.46
C SER A 59 -13.46 8.30 -0.91
N ALA A 60 -12.24 8.48 -1.42
CA ALA A 60 -11.11 7.63 -1.07
C ALA A 60 -10.52 7.97 0.32
N GLU A 61 -10.54 7.01 1.23
CA GLU A 61 -10.15 7.17 2.63
C GLU A 61 -8.80 6.50 2.91
N LEU A 62 -8.66 5.21 2.56
CA LEU A 62 -7.48 4.43 2.90
C LEU A 62 -6.97 3.60 1.71
N ALA A 63 -5.69 3.76 1.39
CA ALA A 63 -4.95 2.81 0.55
C ALA A 63 -3.95 2.03 1.41
N TYR A 64 -4.05 0.70 1.42
CA TYR A 64 -3.06 -0.18 2.03
C TYR A 64 -2.26 -0.85 0.92
N LEU A 65 -0.96 -0.54 0.86
CA LEU A 65 -0.04 -1.02 -0.15
C LEU A 65 0.83 -2.12 0.45
N SER A 66 0.33 -3.36 0.43
CA SER A 66 1.10 -4.58 0.72
C SER A 66 1.96 -5.00 -0.47
N ALA A 67 2.47 -4.03 -1.22
CA ALA A 67 3.09 -4.32 -2.50
C ALA A 67 4.57 -4.65 -2.31
N CYS A 68 4.91 -5.92 -2.45
CA CYS A 68 6.28 -6.40 -2.44
C CYS A 68 6.88 -6.25 -3.83
N SER A 69 8.03 -5.57 -3.94
CA SER A 69 8.72 -5.42 -5.23
C SER A 69 9.45 -6.68 -5.64
N THR A 70 9.22 -7.09 -6.88
CA THR A 70 9.90 -8.18 -7.60
C THR A 70 11.14 -7.71 -8.35
N ALA A 71 11.47 -6.42 -8.34
CA ALA A 71 12.79 -5.99 -8.78
C ALA A 71 13.81 -6.47 -7.74
N ASP A 72 14.94 -7.00 -8.21
CA ASP A 72 16.08 -7.58 -7.45
C ASP A 72 16.68 -6.65 -6.36
N ARG A 73 16.08 -5.48 -6.11
CA ARG A 73 16.51 -4.43 -5.18
C ARG A 73 15.39 -3.83 -4.31
N GLY A 74 14.17 -4.38 -4.34
CA GLY A 74 13.04 -3.88 -3.53
C GLY A 74 12.49 -2.53 -4.02
N LEU A 75 11.44 -2.03 -3.36
CA LEU A 75 11.14 -0.60 -3.36
C LEU A 75 12.22 0.06 -2.51
N GLY A 76 12.88 1.11 -3.00
CA GLY A 76 13.61 1.97 -2.09
C GLY A 76 12.63 2.86 -1.31
N ALA A 77 13.14 3.51 -0.27
CA ALA A 77 12.34 4.44 0.52
C ALA A 77 11.73 5.55 -0.35
N ASN A 78 12.46 6.01 -1.37
CA ASN A 78 12.04 7.08 -2.27
C ASN A 78 10.85 6.66 -3.14
N GLU A 79 10.84 5.42 -3.62
CA GLU A 79 9.81 4.86 -4.48
C GLU A 79 8.52 4.61 -3.70
N SER A 80 8.64 4.13 -2.45
CA SER A 80 7.51 3.97 -1.53
C SER A 80 6.82 5.31 -1.26
N ILE A 81 7.61 6.36 -1.05
CA ILE A 81 7.12 7.74 -0.88
C ILE A 81 6.44 8.23 -2.16
N ASN A 82 7.02 7.97 -3.33
CA ASN A 82 6.44 8.36 -4.63
C ASN A 82 5.10 7.66 -4.89
N LEU A 83 5.01 6.37 -4.61
CA LEU A 83 3.75 5.62 -4.75
C LEU A 83 2.70 6.15 -3.77
N ALA A 84 3.04 6.34 -2.50
CA ALA A 84 2.11 6.93 -1.53
C ALA A 84 1.64 8.33 -1.95
N SER A 85 2.54 9.16 -2.48
CA SER A 85 2.21 10.47 -3.03
C SER A 85 1.22 10.38 -4.20
N ALA A 86 1.36 9.38 -5.07
CA ALA A 86 0.43 9.13 -6.17
C ALA A 86 -0.99 8.83 -5.67
N PHE A 87 -1.11 8.02 -4.62
CA PHE A 87 -2.40 7.69 -4.00
C PHE A 87 -3.01 8.90 -3.29
N HIS A 88 -2.21 9.74 -2.65
CA HIS A 88 -2.70 11.01 -2.12
C HIS A 88 -3.21 11.94 -3.22
N LEU A 89 -2.48 12.09 -4.33
CA LEU A 89 -2.92 12.87 -5.48
C LEU A 89 -4.20 12.32 -6.13
N ALA A 90 -4.39 11.00 -6.07
CA ALA A 90 -5.61 10.34 -6.52
C ALA A 90 -6.83 10.67 -5.64
N GLY A 91 -6.61 11.00 -4.36
CA GLY A 91 -7.65 11.38 -3.40
C GLY A 91 -7.64 10.62 -2.08
N PHE A 92 -6.78 9.60 -1.89
CA PHE A 92 -6.72 8.86 -0.63
C PHE A 92 -6.16 9.72 0.51
N ARG A 93 -6.89 9.79 1.62
CA ARG A 93 -6.46 10.56 2.81
C ARG A 93 -5.33 9.88 3.57
N HIS A 94 -5.41 8.57 3.75
CA HIS A 94 -4.39 7.78 4.45
C HIS A 94 -3.80 6.71 3.52
N VAL A 95 -2.49 6.54 3.60
CA VAL A 95 -1.77 5.52 2.86
C VAL A 95 -0.86 4.74 3.81
N ILE A 96 -0.97 3.42 3.80
CA ILE A 96 -0.02 2.51 4.44
C ILE A 96 0.88 1.93 3.36
N ALA A 97 2.19 1.99 3.55
CA ALA A 97 3.16 1.45 2.61
C ALA A 97 4.33 0.80 3.36
N THR A 98 5.16 0.07 2.61
CA THR A 98 6.39 -0.56 3.12
C THR A 98 7.61 0.01 2.40
N LEU A 99 8.58 0.53 3.15
CA LEU A 99 9.83 1.07 2.62
C LEU A 99 10.71 0.04 1.91
N TRP A 100 10.54 -1.24 2.25
CA TRP A 100 11.21 -2.38 1.63
C TRP A 100 10.29 -3.60 1.70
N PRO A 101 10.53 -4.64 0.87
CA PRO A 101 9.73 -5.87 0.91
C PRO A 101 9.75 -6.52 2.30
N LEU A 102 8.57 -6.85 2.80
CA LEU A 102 8.42 -7.66 4.01
C LEU A 102 8.26 -9.12 3.63
N ASN A 103 8.64 -10.02 4.54
CA ASN A 103 8.28 -11.43 4.42
C ASN A 103 6.75 -11.58 4.34
N ASP A 104 6.24 -12.42 3.43
CA ASP A 104 4.80 -12.60 3.18
C ASP A 104 3.98 -12.90 4.44
N THR A 105 4.52 -13.71 5.35
CA THR A 105 3.83 -14.05 6.62
C THR A 105 3.72 -12.83 7.53
N ILE A 106 4.79 -12.02 7.60
CA ILE A 106 4.80 -10.78 8.38
C ILE A 106 3.89 -9.74 7.74
N ALA A 107 3.92 -9.58 6.42
CA ALA A 107 3.06 -8.65 5.69
C ALA A 107 1.57 -8.98 5.89
N ALA A 108 1.19 -10.25 5.71
CA ALA A 108 -0.19 -10.70 5.90
C ALA A 108 -0.64 -10.56 7.36
N GLY A 109 0.23 -10.90 8.32
CA GLY A 109 -0.03 -10.73 9.75
C GLY A 109 -0.21 -9.26 10.14
N ALA A 110 0.65 -8.38 9.61
CA ALA A 110 0.58 -6.94 9.85
C ALA A 110 -0.70 -6.33 9.29
N ALA A 111 -1.06 -6.65 8.03
CA ALA A 111 -2.30 -6.18 7.42
C ALA A 111 -3.53 -6.62 8.22
N ARG A 112 -3.59 -7.91 8.61
CA ARG A 112 -4.68 -8.43 9.43
C ARG A 112 -4.79 -7.70 10.76
N ALA A 113 -3.68 -7.55 11.49
CA ALA A 113 -3.67 -6.87 12.77
C ALA A 113 -4.02 -5.38 12.64
N PHE A 114 -3.60 -4.74 11.55
CA PHE A 114 -3.94 -3.36 11.24
C PHE A 114 -5.45 -3.18 11.08
N TYR A 115 -6.10 -3.98 10.24
CA TYR A 115 -7.55 -3.89 10.05
C TYR A 115 -8.33 -4.26 11.32
N GLN A 116 -7.82 -5.15 12.17
CA GLN A 116 -8.43 -5.46 13.47
C GLN A 116 -8.35 -4.31 14.48
N HIS A 117 -7.44 -3.37 14.30
CA HIS A 117 -7.28 -2.21 15.16
C HIS A 117 -8.03 -0.97 14.68
N LEU A 118 -8.62 -1.00 13.49
CA LEU A 118 -9.45 0.07 12.98
C LEU A 118 -10.88 -0.06 13.53
N PRO A 119 -11.50 1.06 13.96
CA PRO A 119 -12.89 1.05 14.39
C PRO A 119 -13.82 0.75 13.23
N ASP A 120 -15.01 0.22 13.52
CA ASP A 120 -16.10 0.10 12.55
C ASP A 120 -16.53 1.53 12.15
N GLY A 121 -16.22 1.94 10.92
CA GLY A 121 -16.46 3.29 10.47
C GLY A 121 -16.11 3.50 9.01
N THR A 122 -16.49 4.67 8.49
CA THR A 122 -16.19 5.05 7.11
C THR A 122 -14.83 5.70 6.96
N THR A 123 -14.27 6.28 8.03
CA THR A 123 -12.99 7.00 8.02
C THR A 123 -11.84 6.14 8.53
N ALA A 124 -10.63 6.50 8.12
CA ALA A 124 -9.40 5.84 8.54
C ALA A 124 -8.52 6.74 9.43
N ASP A 125 -9.14 7.65 10.21
CA ASP A 125 -8.43 8.62 11.05
C ASP A 125 -7.52 7.95 12.10
N ASP A 126 -7.88 6.74 12.55
CA ASP A 126 -7.08 5.95 13.48
C ASP A 126 -5.96 5.12 12.80
N ALA A 127 -5.76 5.26 11.49
CA ALA A 127 -4.78 4.44 10.74
C ALA A 127 -3.36 4.56 11.30
N ALA A 128 -2.91 5.77 11.66
CA ALA A 128 -1.60 5.98 12.27
C ALA A 128 -1.45 5.18 13.58
N LEU A 129 -2.47 5.25 14.44
CA LEU A 129 -2.49 4.59 15.73
C LEU A 129 -2.61 3.06 15.60
N ALA A 130 -3.44 2.59 14.67
CA ALA A 130 -3.57 1.18 14.32
C ALA A 130 -2.24 0.61 13.84
N LEU A 131 -1.57 1.27 12.89
CA LEU A 131 -0.27 0.84 12.40
C LEU A 131 0.80 0.88 13.51
N HIS A 132 0.81 1.91 14.34
CA HIS A 132 1.73 2.02 15.47
C HIS A 132 1.61 0.83 16.44
N ARG A 133 0.39 0.37 16.73
CA ARG A 133 0.16 -0.83 17.56
C ARG A 133 0.72 -2.08 16.91
N VAL A 134 0.54 -2.25 15.60
CA VAL A 134 1.11 -3.38 14.83
C VAL A 134 2.64 -3.36 14.89
N ILE A 135 3.26 -2.23 14.60
CA ILE A 135 4.74 -2.07 14.63
C ILE A 135 5.28 -2.39 16.03
N ARG A 136 4.63 -1.89 17.09
CA ARG A 136 5.04 -2.18 18.46
C ARG A 136 4.96 -3.66 18.82
N LYS A 137 3.91 -4.34 18.37
CA LYS A 137 3.75 -5.78 18.60
C LYS A 137 4.86 -6.55 17.89
N LEU A 138 5.06 -6.29 16.60
CA LEU A 138 6.12 -6.93 15.81
C LEU A 138 7.52 -6.67 16.39
N ARG A 139 7.78 -5.43 16.86
CA ARG A 139 9.03 -5.10 17.53
C ARG A 139 9.25 -5.86 18.84
N ALA A 140 8.19 -6.11 19.60
CA ALA A 140 8.27 -6.88 20.84
C ALA A 140 8.51 -8.37 20.57
N GLU A 141 7.90 -8.92 19.51
CA GLU A 141 8.08 -10.31 19.07
C GLU A 141 9.42 -10.54 18.38
N HIS A 142 9.96 -9.50 17.73
CA HIS A 142 11.18 -9.57 16.91
C HIS A 142 12.13 -8.37 17.18
N PRO A 143 12.68 -8.25 18.41
CA PRO A 143 13.48 -7.08 18.80
C PRO A 143 14.76 -6.90 17.98
N ASP A 144 15.40 -8.01 17.57
CA ASP A 144 16.67 -8.00 16.83
C ASP A 144 16.48 -7.99 15.30
N ARG A 145 15.25 -7.85 14.82
CA ARG A 145 14.88 -7.92 13.39
C ARG A 145 14.08 -6.70 12.94
N PRO A 146 14.69 -5.50 12.95
CA PRO A 146 14.05 -4.27 12.50
C PRO A 146 13.58 -4.31 11.05
N ASP A 147 14.20 -5.15 10.22
CA ASP A 147 13.77 -5.42 8.86
C ASP A 147 12.31 -5.92 8.77
N LEU A 148 11.76 -6.51 9.83
CA LEU A 148 10.38 -7.02 9.84
C LEU A 148 9.32 -5.98 10.25
N TRP A 149 9.70 -4.83 10.81
CA TRP A 149 8.73 -3.87 11.35
C TRP A 149 9.04 -2.41 11.07
N ALA A 150 10.31 -2.03 10.91
CA ALA A 150 10.71 -0.64 10.72
C ALA A 150 10.36 -0.10 9.32
N GLY A 151 10.04 -0.99 8.38
CA GLY A 151 9.66 -0.63 7.02
C GLY A 151 8.21 -0.17 6.88
N LEU A 152 7.35 -0.47 7.84
CA LEU A 152 5.93 -0.09 7.80
C LEU A 152 5.78 1.41 8.06
N ILE A 153 5.16 2.12 7.12
CA ILE A 153 4.92 3.56 7.22
C ILE A 153 3.45 3.89 7.01
N HIS A 154 3.00 4.94 7.70
CA HIS A 154 1.73 5.62 7.46
C HIS A 154 2.03 7.03 6.94
N SER A 155 1.25 7.47 5.97
CA SER A 155 1.24 8.83 5.45
C SER A 155 -0.20 9.32 5.38
N GLY A 156 -0.47 10.50 5.92
CA GLY A 156 -1.81 11.10 5.95
C GLY A 156 -1.96 12.03 7.15
N PRO A 157 -3.16 12.63 7.31
CA PRO A 157 -3.53 13.40 8.50
C PRO A 157 -3.42 12.58 9.80
#